data_AF-A0A366ZNU9-F1
#
_entry.id   AF-A0A366ZNU9-F1
#
_cell.length_a   1.000
_cell.length_b   1.000
_cell.length_c   1.000
_cell.angle_alpha   90.00
_cell.angle_beta   90.00
_cell.angle_gamma   90.00
#
_symmetry.space_group_name_H-M   'P 1'
#
loop_
_entity.id
_entity.type
_entity.pdbx_description
1 polymer ?
#
loop_
_entity_poly.entity_id
_entity_poly.type
_entity_poly.pdbx_seq_one_letter_code
_entity_poly.pdbx_strand_id
1 'polypeptide(L)'
;MARTRTPAAAAPATVRLAQAAAVLCVLVLLWQFVSAGRLLSGEDATGGHGAGAVALHVTAGLLLLATALEGRRTRVWWPAELAAVVFALTFVQAALGSAGEMAAHVPTALVLSAGTVWLTAWAFRPATP
;
A
#
# COMPACT_ATOMS: atom_id res chain seq x y z
N MET A 1 5.27 1.94 46.64
CA MET A 1 4.87 2.77 45.47
C MET A 1 4.31 1.86 44.40
N ALA A 2 2.98 1.79 44.25
CA ALA A 2 2.34 1.01 43.20
C ALA A 2 2.33 1.82 41.89
N ARG A 3 3.07 1.35 40.88
CA ARG A 3 3.06 1.94 39.54
C ARG A 3 1.73 1.59 38.88
N THR A 4 0.78 2.54 38.88
CA THR A 4 -0.45 2.46 38.10
C THR A 4 -0.07 2.36 36.61
N ARG A 5 -0.24 1.18 36.01
CA ARG A 5 -0.21 1.04 34.55
C ARG A 5 -1.48 1.67 34.02
N THR A 6 -1.40 2.89 33.49
CA THR A 6 -2.47 3.43 32.66
C THR A 6 -2.70 2.44 31.51
N PRO A 7 -3.92 1.94 31.30
CA PRO A 7 -4.22 1.10 30.16
C PRO A 7 -3.83 1.87 28.89
N ALA A 8 -2.99 1.27 28.05
CA ALA A 8 -2.71 1.85 26.74
C ALA A 8 -4.05 2.00 26.01
N ALA A 9 -4.44 3.23 25.69
CA ALA A 9 -5.66 3.48 24.93
C ALA A 9 -5.59 2.68 23.62
N ALA A 10 -6.54 1.78 23.42
CA ALA A 10 -6.58 0.96 22.21
C ALA A 10 -6.65 1.88 20.98
N ALA A 11 -5.78 1.65 20.00
CA ALA A 11 -5.79 2.41 18.76
C ALA A 11 -7.20 2.34 18.13
N PRO A 12 -7.75 3.46 17.61
CA PRO A 12 -9.06 3.47 16.98
C PRO A 12 -9.14 2.38 15.90
N ALA A 13 -10.25 1.64 15.84
CA ALA A 13 -10.41 0.53 14.91
C ALA A 13 -10.12 0.90 13.43
N THR A 14 -10.37 2.16 13.05
CA THR A 14 -10.14 2.70 11.72
C THR A 14 -8.65 2.76 11.33
N VAL A 15 -7.75 3.17 12.23
CA VAL A 15 -6.30 3.18 11.93
C VAL A 15 -5.75 1.75 11.84
N ARG A 16 -6.32 0.81 12.59
CA ARG A 16 -5.95 -0.63 12.50
C ARG A 16 -6.28 -1.22 11.13
N LEU A 17 -7.40 -0.81 10.51
CA LEU A 17 -7.73 -1.19 9.14
C LEU A 17 -6.69 -0.66 8.14
N ALA A 18 -6.26 0.60 8.29
CA ALA A 18 -5.24 1.17 7.43
C ALA A 18 -3.88 0.47 7.60
N GLN A 19 -3.50 0.12 8.84
CA GLN A 19 -2.30 -0.67 9.13
C GLN A 19 -2.33 -2.04 8.44
N ALA A 20 -3.44 -2.78 8.57
CA ALA A 20 -3.60 -4.09 7.94
C ALA A 20 -3.54 -4.00 6.41
N ALA A 21 -4.28 -3.07 5.81
CA ALA A 21 -4.28 -2.86 4.37
C ALA A 21 -2.90 -2.42 3.84
N ALA A 22 -2.19 -1.57 4.58
CA ALA A 22 -0.84 -1.14 4.24
C ALA A 22 0.15 -2.32 4.24
N VAL A 23 0.11 -3.17 5.27
CA VAL A 23 0.95 -4.39 5.33
C VAL A 23 0.64 -5.32 4.15
N LEU A 24 -0.63 -5.56 3.85
CA LEU A 24 -1.01 -6.37 2.69
C LEU A 24 -0.48 -5.78 1.38
N CYS A 25 -0.63 -4.47 1.19
CA CYS A 25 -0.14 -3.77 0.00
C CYS A 25 1.39 -3.90 -0.13
N VAL A 26 2.13 -3.78 0.97
CA VAL A 26 3.60 -3.97 1.00
C VAL A 26 3.97 -5.41 0.64
N LEU A 27 3.30 -6.40 1.22
CA LEU A 27 3.55 -7.82 0.92
C LEU A 27 3.30 -8.13 -0.57
N VAL A 28 2.23 -7.58 -1.15
CA VAL A 28 1.94 -7.73 -2.58
C VAL A 28 2.99 -7.02 -3.43
N LEU A 29 3.48 -5.84 -3.04
CA LEU A 29 4.58 -5.18 -3.75
C LEU A 29 5.87 -6.00 -3.71
N LEU A 30 6.20 -6.60 -2.57
CA LEU A 30 7.34 -7.52 -2.48
C LEU A 30 7.17 -8.71 -3.45
N TRP A 31 5.97 -9.28 -3.54
CA TRP A 31 5.65 -10.30 -4.54
C TRP A 31 5.82 -9.79 -5.98
N GLN A 32 5.37 -8.58 -6.29
CA GLN A 32 5.56 -7.96 -7.61
C GLN A 32 7.05 -7.82 -7.95
N PHE A 33 7.89 -7.42 -7.00
CA PHE A 33 9.33 -7.30 -7.25
C PHE A 33 10.02 -8.64 -7.43
N VAL A 34 9.67 -9.64 -6.62
CA VAL A 34 10.20 -11.00 -6.78
C VAL A 34 9.82 -11.57 -8.15
N SER A 35 8.54 -11.48 -8.52
CA SER A 35 8.06 -11.99 -9.81
C SER A 35 8.63 -11.21 -11.00
N ALA A 36 8.79 -9.88 -10.88
CA ALA A 36 9.48 -9.07 -11.90
C ALA A 36 10.95 -9.49 -12.07
N GLY A 37 11.67 -9.75 -10.97
CA GLY A 37 13.04 -10.25 -11.02
C GLY A 37 13.16 -11.60 -11.75
N ARG A 38 12.19 -12.50 -11.53
CA ARG A 38 12.11 -13.79 -12.22
C ARG A 38 11.85 -13.62 -13.72
N LEU A 39 10.92 -12.74 -14.09
CA LEU A 39 10.66 -12.38 -15.49
C LEU A 39 11.91 -11.83 -16.19
N LEU A 40 12.62 -10.90 -15.54
CA LEU A 40 13.87 -10.33 -16.07
C LEU A 40 15.00 -11.36 -16.18
N SER A 41 14.92 -12.44 -15.41
CA SER A 41 15.87 -13.56 -15.46
C SER A 41 15.49 -14.62 -16.51
N GLY A 42 14.40 -14.39 -17.27
CA GLY A 42 13.93 -15.29 -18.33
C GLY A 42 13.03 -16.44 -17.85
N GLU A 43 12.60 -16.44 -16.58
CA GLU A 43 11.65 -17.42 -16.07
C GLU A 43 10.21 -17.07 -16.46
N ASP A 44 9.36 -18.09 -16.66
CA ASP A 44 7.93 -17.88 -16.84
C ASP A 44 7.23 -17.58 -15.51
N ALA A 45 7.15 -16.30 -15.17
CA ALA A 45 6.44 -15.78 -14.00
C ALA A 45 5.29 -14.82 -14.40
N THR A 46 4.88 -14.80 -15.66
CA THR A 46 3.92 -13.81 -16.19
C THR A 46 2.57 -13.93 -15.51
N GLY A 47 2.07 -15.15 -15.33
CA GLY A 47 0.81 -15.41 -14.64
C GLY A 47 0.86 -14.99 -13.16
N GLY A 48 1.96 -15.29 -12.46
CA GLY A 48 2.15 -14.92 -11.06
C GLY A 48 2.27 -13.41 -10.86
N HIS A 49 2.95 -12.72 -11.77
CA HIS A 49 3.08 -11.26 -11.78
C HIS A 49 1.73 -10.58 -12.10
N GLY A 50 0.99 -11.11 -13.07
CA GLY A 50 -0.36 -10.62 -13.40
C GLY A 50 -1.35 -10.80 -12.25
N ALA A 51 -1.34 -11.96 -11.58
CA ALA A 51 -2.15 -12.19 -10.39
C ALA A 51 -1.79 -11.24 -9.25
N GLY A 52 -0.49 -10.97 -9.06
CA GLY A 52 0.00 -10.00 -8.08
C GLY A 52 -0.45 -8.56 -8.40
N ALA A 53 -0.52 -8.18 -9.68
CA ALA A 53 -1.08 -6.88 -10.09
C ALA A 53 -2.56 -6.75 -9.70
N VAL A 54 -3.37 -7.81 -9.89
CA VAL A 54 -4.77 -7.83 -9.42
C VAL A 54 -4.85 -7.69 -7.90
N ALA A 55 -4.04 -8.45 -7.17
CA ALA A 55 -3.98 -8.34 -5.71
C ALA A 55 -3.55 -6.93 -5.26
N LEU A 56 -2.70 -6.25 -6.05
CA LEU A 56 -2.24 -4.89 -5.75
C LEU A 56 -3.38 -3.88 -5.91
N HIS A 57 -4.21 -3.99 -6.95
CA HIS A 57 -5.42 -3.17 -7.09
C HIS A 57 -6.33 -3.33 -5.87
N VAL A 58 -6.61 -4.58 -5.47
CA VAL A 58 -7.51 -4.86 -4.35
C VAL A 58 -6.95 -4.29 -3.04
N THR A 59 -5.69 -4.57 -2.72
CA THR A 59 -5.08 -4.13 -1.45
C THR A 59 -4.88 -2.62 -1.39
N ALA A 60 -4.52 -1.96 -2.50
CA ALA A 60 -4.47 -0.50 -2.58
C ALA A 60 -5.86 0.13 -2.45
N GLY A 61 -6.90 -0.50 -3.03
CA GLY A 61 -8.29 -0.08 -2.87
C GLY A 61 -8.76 -0.18 -1.41
N LEU A 62 -8.41 -1.27 -0.71
CA LEU A 62 -8.67 -1.42 0.72
C LEU A 62 -7.96 -0.34 1.55
N LEU A 63 -6.70 -0.02 1.20
CA LEU A 63 -5.95 1.05 1.86
C LEU A 63 -6.59 2.42 1.66
N LEU A 64 -7.06 2.72 0.44
CA LEU A 64 -7.82 3.93 0.15
C LEU A 64 -9.11 4.00 0.97
N LEU A 65 -9.89 2.92 1.03
CA LEU A 65 -11.11 2.90 1.85
C LEU A 65 -10.81 3.11 3.34
N ALA A 66 -9.79 2.43 3.87
CA ALA A 66 -9.41 2.55 5.27
C ALA A 66 -8.93 3.97 5.64
N THR A 67 -8.11 4.58 4.77
CA THR A 67 -7.63 5.97 4.96
C THR A 67 -8.76 6.99 4.81
N ALA A 68 -9.72 6.77 3.91
CA ALA A 68 -10.91 7.60 3.78
C ALA A 68 -11.82 7.52 5.03
N LEU A 69 -12.01 6.32 5.60
CA LEU A 69 -12.75 6.14 6.85
C LEU A 69 -12.06 6.87 8.02
N GLU A 70 -10.73 6.79 8.11
CA GLU A 70 -9.96 7.53 9.11
C GLU A 70 -10.02 9.05 8.88
N GLY A 71 -9.99 9.50 7.62
CA GLY A 71 -10.14 10.91 7.26
C GLY A 71 -11.52 11.47 7.61
N ARG A 72 -12.59 10.69 7.43
CA ARG A 72 -13.93 11.06 7.90
C ARG A 72 -13.98 11.27 9.42
N ARG A 73 -13.29 10.41 10.17
CA ARG A 73 -13.24 10.46 11.64
C ARG A 73 -12.40 11.61 12.18
N THR A 74 -11.24 11.86 11.56
CA THR A 74 -10.23 12.82 12.06
C THR A 74 -10.27 14.18 11.37
N ARG A 75 -10.98 14.28 10.24
CA ARG A 75 -10.98 15.43 9.31
C ARG A 75 -9.61 15.69 8.66
N VAL A 76 -8.68 14.73 8.71
CA VAL A 76 -7.37 14.78 8.06
C VAL A 76 -7.38 13.90 6.80
N TRP A 77 -7.34 14.51 5.62
CA TRP A 77 -7.63 13.83 4.34
C TRP A 77 -6.41 13.47 3.50
N TRP A 78 -5.25 14.09 3.74
CA TRP A 78 -4.05 13.83 2.95
C TRP A 78 -3.67 12.33 2.82
N PRO A 79 -3.87 11.44 3.84
CA PRO A 79 -3.57 10.02 3.66
C PRO A 79 -4.51 9.37 2.64
N ALA A 80 -5.78 9.78 2.61
CA ALA A 80 -6.75 9.28 1.64
C ALA A 80 -6.45 9.81 0.23
N GLU A 81 -6.04 11.07 0.11
CA GLU A 81 -5.61 11.67 -1.17
C GLU A 81 -4.38 10.95 -1.74
N LEU A 82 -3.35 10.72 -0.91
CA LEU A 82 -2.18 9.96 -1.32
C LEU A 82 -2.52 8.51 -1.65
N ALA A 83 -3.38 7.85 -0.87
CA ALA A 83 -3.85 6.51 -1.17
C ALA A 83 -4.64 6.45 -2.49
N ALA A 84 -5.39 7.50 -2.84
CA ALA A 84 -6.10 7.58 -4.11
C ALA A 84 -5.14 7.68 -5.29
N VAL A 85 -4.07 8.49 -5.16
CA VAL A 85 -2.99 8.55 -6.15
C VAL A 85 -2.30 7.19 -6.30
N VAL A 86 -1.92 6.55 -5.20
CA VAL A 86 -1.32 5.20 -5.21
C VAL A 86 -2.24 4.19 -5.90
N PHE A 87 -3.54 4.19 -5.55
CA PHE A 87 -4.54 3.32 -6.15
C PHE A 87 -4.67 3.57 -7.66
N ALA A 88 -4.78 4.83 -8.10
CA ALA A 88 -4.82 5.16 -9.53
C ALA A 88 -3.54 4.69 -10.26
N LEU A 89 -2.37 4.89 -9.65
CA LEU A 89 -1.10 4.45 -10.21
C LEU A 89 -1.03 2.93 -10.38
N THR A 90 -1.73 2.11 -9.58
CA THR A 90 -1.78 0.66 -9.82
C THR A 90 -2.33 0.32 -11.21
N PHE A 91 -3.35 1.04 -11.70
CA PHE A 91 -3.93 0.84 -13.03
C PHE A 91 -3.02 1.34 -14.14
N VAL A 92 -2.38 2.50 -13.94
CA VAL A 92 -1.33 2.98 -14.85
C VAL A 92 -0.21 1.94 -14.97
N GLN A 93 0.20 1.36 -13.84
CA GLN A 93 1.19 0.29 -13.77
C GLN A 93 0.78 -0.93 -14.60
N ALA A 94 -0.46 -1.41 -14.44
CA ALA A 94 -1.00 -2.53 -15.19
C ALA A 94 -1.07 -2.26 -16.70
N ALA A 95 -1.48 -1.05 -17.10
CA ALA A 95 -1.52 -0.63 -18.50
C ALA A 95 -0.11 -0.58 -19.11
N LEU A 96 0.86 0.03 -18.42
CA LEU A 96 2.26 0.08 -18.86
C LEU A 96 2.88 -1.33 -18.94
N GLY A 97 2.58 -2.19 -17.98
CA GLY A 97 3.05 -3.58 -17.96
C GLY A 97 2.50 -4.38 -19.14
N SER A 98 1.20 -4.21 -19.44
CA SER A 98 0.54 -4.85 -20.59
C SER A 98 1.03 -4.33 -21.94
N ALA A 99 1.45 -3.07 -22.01
CA ALA A 99 2.06 -2.47 -23.20
C ALA A 99 3.54 -2.84 -23.40
N GLY A 100 4.19 -3.49 -22.41
CA GLY A 100 5.61 -3.79 -22.46
C GLY A 100 6.54 -2.57 -22.24
N GLU A 101 5.99 -1.45 -21.78
CA GLU A 101 6.70 -0.16 -21.67
C GLU A 101 7.54 -0.08 -20.38
N MET A 102 8.64 -0.84 -20.34
CA MET A 102 9.47 -0.99 -19.12
C MET A 102 10.09 0.31 -18.62
N ALA A 103 10.45 1.22 -19.54
CA ALA A 103 11.06 2.51 -19.21
C ALA A 103 10.15 3.40 -18.35
N ALA A 104 8.82 3.30 -18.54
CA ALA A 104 7.84 4.02 -17.73
C ALA A 104 7.29 3.15 -16.58
N HIS A 105 7.18 1.83 -16.80
CA HIS A 105 6.68 0.88 -15.82
C HIS A 105 7.54 0.93 -14.54
N VAL A 106 8.86 0.73 -14.64
CA VAL A 106 9.75 0.64 -13.47
C VAL A 106 9.73 1.92 -12.61
N PRO A 107 9.92 3.14 -13.16
CA PRO A 107 9.82 4.36 -12.34
C PRO A 107 8.46 4.54 -11.68
N THR A 108 7.37 4.18 -12.37
CA THR A 108 6.02 4.25 -11.79
C THR A 108 5.87 3.29 -10.61
N ALA A 109 6.45 2.09 -10.69
CA ALA A 109 6.46 1.15 -9.57
C ALA A 109 7.23 1.70 -8.35
N LEU A 110 8.31 2.46 -8.56
CA LEU A 110 9.05 3.13 -7.49
C LEU A 110 8.22 4.23 -6.82
N VAL A 111 7.53 5.07 -7.59
CA VAL A 111 6.65 6.12 -7.06
C VAL A 111 5.51 5.52 -6.25
N LEU A 112 4.85 4.49 -6.78
CA LEU A 112 3.81 3.74 -6.09
C LEU A 112 4.33 3.18 -4.76
N SER A 113 5.51 2.56 -4.79
CA SER A 113 6.13 1.98 -3.59
C SER A 113 6.48 3.02 -2.54
N ALA A 114 7.03 4.16 -2.95
CA ALA A 114 7.31 5.27 -2.04
C ALA A 114 6.02 5.79 -1.38
N GLY A 115 4.94 5.94 -2.15
CA GLY A 115 3.63 6.33 -1.64
C GLY A 115 3.08 5.31 -0.63
N THR A 116 3.15 4.01 -0.94
CA THR A 116 2.73 2.94 -0.03
C THR A 116 3.57 2.90 1.25
N VAL A 117 4.89 3.07 1.15
CA VAL A 117 5.78 3.12 2.32
C VAL A 117 5.48 4.34 3.18
N TRP A 118 5.22 5.51 2.59
CA TRP A 118 4.83 6.71 3.34
C TRP A 118 3.50 6.49 4.07
N LEU A 119 2.47 5.97 3.39
CA LEU A 119 1.19 5.62 4.04
C LEU A 119 1.37 4.59 5.15
N THR A 120 2.28 3.64 4.97
CA THR A 120 2.63 2.66 6.02
C THR A 120 3.27 3.36 7.22
N ALA A 121 4.28 4.20 7.02
CA ALA A 121 4.92 4.95 8.08
C ALA A 121 3.92 5.84 8.83
N TRP A 122 2.99 6.47 8.11
CA TRP A 122 1.89 7.22 8.70
C TRP A 122 0.96 6.35 9.53
N ALA A 123 0.54 5.18 9.02
CA ALA A 123 -0.39 4.29 9.72
C ALA A 123 0.21 3.74 11.02
N PHE A 124 1.53 3.60 11.09
CA PHE A 124 2.27 3.09 12.26
C PHE A 124 2.92 4.19 13.12
N ARG A 125 2.62 5.46 12.86
CA ARG A 125 3.14 6.56 13.69
C ARG A 125 2.65 6.43 15.14
N PRO A 126 3.45 6.85 16.13
CA PRO A 126 2.99 6.93 17.51
C PRO A 126 1.75 7.83 17.63
N ALA A 127 0.79 7.45 18.47
CA ALA A 127 -0.21 8.40 18.94
C ALA A 127 0.53 9.42 19.81
N THR A 128 0.45 10.71 19.47
CA THR A 128 1.01 11.77 20.31
C THR A 128 0.42 11.64 21.73
N PRO A 129 1.25 11.61 22.79
CA PRO A 129 0.79 11.52 24.17
C PRO A 129 -0.15 12.66 24.57
#